data_AF-A0A2E8K0R7-F1
#
_entry.id   AF-A0A2E8K0R7-F1
#
_cell.length_a   1.000
_cell.length_b   1.000
_cell.length_c   1.000
_cell.angle_alpha   90.00
_cell.angle_beta   90.00
_cell.angle_gamma   90.00
#
_symmetry.space_group_name_H-M   'P 1'
#
loop_
_entity.id
_entity.type
_entity.pdbx_description
1 polymer ?
#
loop_
_entity_poly.entity_id
_entity_poly.type
_entity_poly.pdbx_seq_one_letter_code
_entity_poly.pdbx_strand_id
1 'polypeptide(L)'
;QASGSDRGATSRPLDEVFGAGVLNIDRAHRIFTGLEVDGSADVPTSNTLDGPAWDFESLSTNEVLWHRFSLSEPAEEIGIALTWHRIVSSNFGSSTFANAELELFSVDRKGRTTSLRGAGTAVFGSGNVVSESVVDNVEMLHVRDLAPGDYAVRIIRVDDEVISARAAIAFWIPEAGEEPLIGDLNGDGLVNGADFGILLIAFGSNDPAADLDGSGVVGGGDIGVLLANWTG
;
A
#
# COMPACT_ATOMS: atom_id res chain seq x y z
N GLN A 1 -5.35 10.84 16.50
CA GLN A 1 -5.04 10.59 17.93
C GLN A 1 -3.75 9.77 18.01
N ALA A 2 -2.89 9.99 19.02
CA ALA A 2 -1.59 9.32 19.13
C ALA A 2 -1.62 8.00 19.93
N SER A 3 -2.72 7.71 20.63
CA SER A 3 -2.94 6.48 21.41
C SER A 3 -4.43 6.21 21.60
N GLY A 4 -4.79 5.07 22.21
CA GLY A 4 -6.17 4.66 22.50
C GLY A 4 -6.59 3.38 21.79
N SER A 5 -7.60 2.67 22.32
CA SER A 5 -8.10 1.41 21.74
C SER A 5 -8.63 1.56 20.32
N ASP A 6 -9.16 2.74 19.99
CA ASP A 6 -9.75 3.05 18.68
C ASP A 6 -8.85 3.92 17.81
N ARG A 7 -7.55 4.01 18.15
CA ARG A 7 -6.61 4.77 17.31
C ARG A 7 -6.60 4.19 15.89
N GLY A 8 -6.82 5.06 14.92
CA GLY A 8 -6.80 4.70 13.51
C GLY A 8 -8.12 4.11 13.01
N ALA A 9 -9.20 4.13 13.79
CA ALA A 9 -10.53 3.82 13.28
C ALA A 9 -11.30 5.09 12.86
N THR A 10 -12.07 5.00 11.79
CA THR A 10 -13.01 6.04 11.36
C THR A 10 -14.31 5.44 10.84
N SER A 11 -15.44 6.08 11.13
CA SER A 11 -16.73 5.83 10.49
C SER A 11 -17.11 6.92 9.48
N ARG A 12 -16.17 7.82 9.19
CA ARG A 12 -16.27 8.91 8.21
C ARG A 12 -14.97 8.93 7.40
N PRO A 13 -14.87 8.12 6.34
CA PRO A 13 -13.65 8.03 5.53
C PRO A 13 -13.31 9.32 4.79
N LEU A 14 -14.31 10.19 4.57
CA LEU A 14 -14.15 11.44 3.84
C LEU A 14 -14.19 12.64 4.77
N ASP A 15 -13.32 13.61 4.50
CA ASP A 15 -13.35 14.91 5.15
C ASP A 15 -14.52 15.77 4.64
N GLU A 16 -15.14 16.56 5.52
CA GLU A 16 -16.32 17.37 5.17
C GLU A 16 -15.98 18.54 4.22
N VAL A 17 -14.71 18.95 4.12
CA VAL A 17 -14.26 20.06 3.28
C VAL A 17 -13.57 19.55 2.02
N PHE A 18 -12.65 18.61 2.16
CA PHE A 18 -11.78 18.13 1.08
C PHE A 18 -12.14 16.75 0.55
N GLY A 19 -13.13 16.06 1.11
CA GLY A 19 -13.51 14.72 0.71
C GLY A 19 -12.36 13.72 0.87
N ALA A 20 -11.99 13.05 -0.22
CA ALA A 20 -10.86 12.10 -0.26
C ALA A 20 -9.48 12.79 -0.43
N GLY A 21 -9.43 14.13 -0.43
CA GLY A 21 -8.20 14.90 -0.59
C GLY A 21 -7.96 15.37 -2.03
N VAL A 22 -6.69 15.50 -2.41
CA VAL A 22 -6.27 16.07 -3.71
C VAL A 22 -6.01 14.97 -4.72
N LEU A 23 -6.58 15.12 -5.92
CA LEU A 23 -6.34 14.20 -7.03
C LEU A 23 -4.84 14.14 -7.38
N ASN A 24 -4.29 12.94 -7.35
CA ASN A 24 -2.96 12.64 -7.89
C ASN A 24 -3.12 11.78 -9.15
N ILE A 25 -2.96 12.41 -10.31
CA ILE A 25 -3.15 11.76 -11.62
C ILE A 25 -2.10 10.66 -11.85
N ASP A 26 -0.88 10.85 -11.37
CA ASP A 26 0.19 9.86 -11.51
C ASP A 26 -0.14 8.59 -10.73
N ARG A 27 -0.55 8.71 -9.46
CA ARG A 27 -1.01 7.57 -8.66
C ARG A 27 -2.21 6.88 -9.29
N ALA A 28 -3.19 7.65 -9.78
CA ALA A 28 -4.36 7.08 -10.45
C ALA A 28 -3.98 6.30 -11.71
N HIS A 29 -3.04 6.82 -12.51
CA HIS A 29 -2.50 6.12 -13.66
C HIS A 29 -1.78 4.84 -13.25
N ARG A 30 -0.86 4.90 -12.28
CA ARG A 30 -0.09 3.75 -11.79
C ARG A 30 -0.98 2.64 -11.22
N ILE A 31 -2.00 3.01 -10.45
CA ILE A 31 -3.02 2.06 -9.96
C ILE A 31 -3.71 1.40 -11.16
N PHE A 32 -4.21 2.19 -12.11
CA PHE A 32 -4.97 1.67 -13.24
C PHE A 32 -4.14 0.82 -14.21
N THR A 33 -2.86 1.15 -14.40
CA THR A 33 -1.91 0.35 -15.17
C THR A 33 -1.29 -0.79 -14.37
N GLY A 34 -1.51 -0.79 -13.06
CA GLY A 34 -1.27 -1.95 -12.20
C GLY A 34 -2.15 -3.12 -12.65
N LEU A 35 -1.71 -4.33 -12.33
CA LEU A 35 -2.47 -5.53 -12.66
C LEU A 35 -3.68 -5.67 -11.72
N GLU A 36 -4.75 -6.26 -12.25
CA GLU A 36 -5.87 -6.75 -11.44
C GLU A 36 -5.38 -7.89 -10.53
N VAL A 37 -5.82 -7.89 -9.28
CA VAL A 37 -5.39 -8.85 -8.26
C VAL A 37 -6.56 -9.28 -7.38
N ASP A 38 -7.12 -10.43 -7.73
CA ASP A 38 -8.28 -11.04 -7.07
C ASP A 38 -8.10 -11.18 -5.54
N GLY A 39 -9.17 -10.90 -4.82
CA GLY A 39 -9.27 -11.16 -3.39
C GLY A 39 -9.28 -12.66 -3.05
N SER A 40 -8.67 -13.03 -1.92
CA SER A 40 -8.70 -14.40 -1.40
C SER A 40 -9.66 -14.52 -0.21
N ALA A 41 -10.42 -15.63 -0.14
CA ALA A 41 -11.31 -15.90 1.00
C ALA A 41 -10.54 -16.11 2.33
N ASP A 42 -9.30 -16.60 2.24
CA ASP A 42 -8.37 -16.76 3.36
C ASP A 42 -7.18 -15.81 3.22
N VAL A 43 -6.51 -15.47 4.32
CA VAL A 43 -5.29 -14.66 4.31
C VAL A 43 -4.22 -15.32 3.42
N PRO A 44 -3.75 -14.66 2.34
CA PRO A 44 -2.77 -15.24 1.44
C PRO A 44 -1.47 -15.65 2.12
N THR A 45 -0.88 -16.77 1.70
CA THR A 45 0.39 -17.28 2.25
C THR A 45 1.61 -16.52 1.72
N SER A 46 1.47 -15.87 0.57
CA SER A 46 2.43 -14.97 -0.08
C SER A 46 1.80 -13.62 -0.39
N ASN A 47 2.60 -12.65 -0.82
CA ASN A 47 2.08 -11.38 -1.28
C ASN A 47 1.19 -11.58 -2.52
N THR A 48 0.10 -10.83 -2.54
CA THR A 48 -0.76 -10.64 -3.71
C THR A 48 -0.59 -9.24 -4.30
N LEU A 49 0.05 -8.34 -3.56
CA LEU A 49 0.29 -6.95 -3.90
C LEU A 49 1.79 -6.64 -3.77
N ASP A 50 2.43 -6.31 -4.89
CA ASP A 50 3.83 -5.89 -4.94
C ASP A 50 4.00 -4.38 -5.24
N GLY A 51 2.88 -3.65 -5.36
CA GLY A 51 2.85 -2.22 -5.70
C GLY A 51 1.43 -1.72 -5.93
N PRO A 52 1.25 -0.62 -6.69
CA PRO A 52 -0.07 -0.11 -7.07
C PRO A 52 -0.87 -1.14 -7.86
N ALA A 53 -2.12 -1.37 -7.47
CA ALA A 53 -2.97 -2.38 -8.08
C ALA A 53 -4.46 -2.08 -7.86
N TRP A 54 -5.32 -2.90 -8.46
CA TRP A 54 -6.77 -2.78 -8.29
C TRP A 54 -7.44 -4.16 -8.35
N ASP A 55 -8.70 -4.22 -7.93
CA ASP A 55 -9.53 -5.40 -8.06
C ASP A 55 -11.01 -5.01 -8.25
N PHE A 56 -11.77 -5.85 -8.93
CA PHE A 56 -13.20 -5.68 -9.18
C PHE A 56 -13.99 -6.91 -8.77
N GLU A 57 -14.86 -6.75 -7.77
CA GLU A 57 -15.48 -7.88 -7.09
C GLU A 57 -17.00 -7.80 -7.00
N SER A 58 -17.61 -8.97 -6.83
CA SER A 58 -19.05 -9.13 -6.58
C SER A 58 -19.30 -9.57 -5.14
N LEU A 59 -19.21 -8.61 -4.22
CA LEU A 59 -19.25 -8.84 -2.78
C LEU A 59 -20.61 -9.34 -2.29
N SER A 60 -20.66 -10.60 -1.92
CA SER A 60 -21.82 -11.30 -1.36
C SER A 60 -21.97 -11.04 0.14
N THR A 61 -23.16 -11.27 0.70
CA THR A 61 -23.45 -11.10 2.13
C THR A 61 -22.47 -11.90 2.99
N ASN A 62 -21.88 -11.29 4.02
CA ASN A 62 -20.85 -11.90 4.89
C ASN A 62 -19.56 -12.34 4.19
N GLU A 63 -19.34 -11.95 2.94
CA GLU A 63 -18.10 -12.28 2.23
C GLU A 63 -16.92 -11.53 2.84
N VAL A 64 -15.80 -12.23 2.92
CA VAL A 64 -14.51 -11.71 3.39
C VAL A 64 -13.50 -11.94 2.29
N LEU A 65 -12.78 -10.88 1.92
CA LEU A 65 -11.69 -10.93 0.95
C LEU A 65 -10.43 -10.37 1.58
N TRP A 66 -9.31 -10.99 1.24
CA TRP A 66 -7.99 -10.67 1.75
C TRP A 66 -6.99 -10.43 0.62
N HIS A 67 -6.20 -9.37 0.77
CA HIS A 67 -4.98 -9.14 -0.02
C HIS A 67 -3.79 -9.00 0.92
N ARG A 68 -2.58 -9.31 0.44
CA ARG A 68 -1.36 -9.31 1.26
C ARG A 68 -0.24 -8.55 0.56
N PHE A 69 0.50 -7.74 1.31
CA PHE A 69 1.71 -7.06 0.86
C PHE A 69 2.78 -7.08 1.95
N SER A 70 4.02 -6.77 1.57
CA SER A 70 5.13 -6.58 2.50
C SER A 70 5.82 -5.24 2.22
N LEU A 71 6.38 -4.65 3.26
CA LEU A 71 7.21 -3.46 3.18
C LEU A 71 8.61 -3.78 3.73
N SER A 72 9.64 -3.58 2.91
CA SER A 72 11.05 -3.69 3.31
C SER A 72 11.52 -2.47 4.13
N GLU A 73 10.94 -1.30 3.85
CA GLU A 73 11.22 -0.03 4.51
C GLU A 73 9.93 0.69 4.94
N PRO A 74 9.99 1.74 5.78
CA PRO A 74 8.80 2.47 6.17
C PRO A 74 8.12 3.11 4.96
N ALA A 75 6.83 2.87 4.77
CA ALA A 75 6.04 3.55 3.74
C ALA A 75 5.61 4.93 4.27
N GLU A 76 6.04 6.00 3.59
CA GLU A 76 5.59 7.36 3.90
C GLU A 76 4.06 7.47 3.80
N GLU A 77 3.46 6.80 2.81
CA GLU A 77 2.03 6.81 2.59
C GLU A 77 1.52 5.52 1.93
N ILE A 78 0.48 4.96 2.52
CA ILE A 78 -0.38 3.91 1.96
C ILE A 78 -1.77 4.49 1.78
N GLY A 79 -2.36 4.27 0.61
CA GLY A 79 -3.74 4.67 0.31
C GLY A 79 -4.52 3.47 -0.21
N ILE A 80 -5.69 3.19 0.36
CA ILE A 80 -6.56 2.11 -0.12
C ILE A 80 -7.98 2.65 -0.17
N ALA A 81 -8.66 2.50 -1.31
CA ALA A 81 -10.02 2.96 -1.47
C ALA A 81 -10.89 1.82 -2.00
N LEU A 82 -11.93 1.48 -1.24
CA LEU A 82 -12.99 0.56 -1.64
C LEU A 82 -14.22 1.38 -1.98
N THR A 83 -14.85 1.13 -3.13
CA THR A 83 -16.11 1.77 -3.52
C THR A 83 -17.07 0.74 -4.06
N TRP A 84 -18.37 0.97 -3.89
CA TRP A 84 -19.39 0.07 -4.46
C TRP A 84 -20.60 0.81 -4.99
N HIS A 85 -21.29 0.17 -5.92
CA HIS A 85 -22.53 0.70 -6.46
C HIS A 85 -23.69 0.51 -5.50
N ARG A 86 -24.63 1.47 -5.54
CA ARG A 86 -25.93 1.32 -4.91
C ARG A 86 -26.70 0.17 -5.56
N ILE A 87 -27.41 -0.59 -4.75
CA ILE A 87 -28.31 -1.65 -5.21
C ILE A 87 -29.65 -0.99 -5.53
N VAL A 88 -30.04 -0.96 -6.81
CA VAL A 88 -31.26 -0.28 -7.27
C VAL A 88 -32.27 -1.33 -7.73
N SER A 89 -33.51 -1.22 -7.26
CA SER A 89 -34.59 -2.11 -7.71
C SER A 89 -34.85 -1.93 -9.20
N SER A 90 -35.24 -2.99 -9.90
CA SER A 90 -35.46 -2.97 -11.36
C SER A 90 -36.56 -1.98 -11.81
N ASN A 91 -37.47 -1.63 -10.93
CA ASN A 91 -38.51 -0.61 -11.16
C ASN A 91 -38.08 0.82 -10.76
N PHE A 92 -36.83 1.00 -10.31
CA PHE A 92 -36.28 2.27 -9.81
C PHE A 92 -37.07 2.90 -8.64
N GLY A 93 -37.91 2.12 -7.97
CA GLY A 93 -38.75 2.58 -6.86
C GLY A 93 -38.05 2.58 -5.50
N SER A 94 -36.93 1.86 -5.36
CA SER A 94 -36.14 1.81 -4.13
C SER A 94 -34.67 1.57 -4.44
N SER A 95 -33.82 1.85 -3.44
CA SER A 95 -32.41 1.49 -3.51
C SER A 95 -31.76 1.42 -2.14
N THR A 96 -30.86 0.46 -1.96
CA THR A 96 -30.13 0.16 -0.73
C THR A 96 -28.62 0.22 -0.97
N PHE A 97 -27.83 0.21 0.09
CA PHE A 97 -26.38 0.10 0.04
C PHE A 97 -25.97 -1.16 0.79
N ALA A 98 -24.99 -1.88 0.26
CA ALA A 98 -24.21 -2.78 1.10
C ALA A 98 -23.42 -1.95 2.12
N ASN A 99 -23.08 -2.57 3.24
CA ASN A 99 -22.19 -2.07 4.26
C ASN A 99 -20.94 -2.94 4.26
N ALA A 100 -19.86 -2.43 3.67
CA ALA A 100 -18.57 -3.09 3.64
C ALA A 100 -17.59 -2.32 4.53
N GLU A 101 -16.72 -3.04 5.24
CA GLU A 101 -15.67 -2.48 6.08
C GLU A 101 -14.30 -2.80 5.47
N LEU A 102 -13.35 -1.90 5.72
CA LEU A 102 -11.97 -2.01 5.26
C LEU A 102 -11.01 -1.91 6.44
N GLU A 103 -10.13 -2.89 6.61
CA GLU A 103 -9.22 -2.94 7.77
C GLU A 103 -7.83 -3.48 7.40
N LEU A 104 -6.79 -2.88 7.99
CA LEU A 104 -5.40 -3.28 7.85
C LEU A 104 -4.93 -4.08 9.07
N PHE A 105 -4.25 -5.20 8.80
CA PHE A 105 -3.69 -6.12 9.78
C PHE A 105 -2.19 -6.28 9.58
N SER A 106 -1.42 -6.41 10.66
CA SER A 106 -0.08 -7.00 10.57
C SER A 106 -0.18 -8.52 10.48
N VAL A 107 0.75 -9.16 9.78
CA VAL A 107 0.86 -10.61 9.66
C VAL A 107 2.18 -11.06 10.30
N ASP A 108 2.14 -12.04 11.21
CA ASP A 108 3.36 -12.60 11.79
C ASP A 108 3.97 -13.71 10.91
N ARG A 109 5.17 -14.19 11.27
CA ARG A 109 5.86 -15.28 10.54
C ARG A 109 5.09 -16.60 10.45
N LYS A 110 4.02 -16.77 11.24
CA LYS A 110 3.14 -17.94 11.22
C LYS A 110 1.85 -17.69 10.44
N GLY A 111 1.72 -16.54 9.79
CA GLY A 111 0.54 -16.13 9.04
C GLY A 111 -0.62 -15.64 9.92
N ARG A 112 -0.39 -15.36 11.22
CA ARG A 112 -1.45 -14.88 12.10
C ARG A 112 -1.63 -13.38 11.93
N THR A 113 -2.87 -12.96 11.67
CA THR A 113 -3.24 -11.55 11.56
C THR A 113 -3.47 -10.93 12.94
N THR A 114 -3.05 -9.68 13.10
CA THR A 114 -3.38 -8.83 14.25
C THR A 114 -3.84 -7.49 13.74
N SER A 115 -5.02 -7.03 14.19
CA SER A 115 -5.58 -5.74 13.80
C SER A 115 -4.62 -4.62 14.17
N LEU A 116 -4.47 -3.64 13.28
CA LEU A 116 -3.71 -2.43 13.58
C LEU A 116 -4.54 -1.37 14.32
N ARG A 117 -5.84 -1.61 14.54
CA ARG A 117 -6.67 -0.75 15.39
C ARG A 117 -6.03 -0.62 16.76
N GLY A 118 -5.84 0.62 17.21
CA GLY A 118 -5.23 0.90 18.50
C GLY A 118 -3.70 0.71 18.54
N ALA A 119 -3.06 0.31 17.45
CA ALA A 119 -1.60 0.19 17.41
C ALA A 119 -0.94 1.56 17.64
N GLY A 120 0.26 1.55 18.22
CA GLY A 120 0.98 2.77 18.59
C GLY A 120 1.66 3.47 17.40
N THR A 121 2.24 4.64 17.65
CA THR A 121 2.93 5.45 16.63
C THR A 121 4.18 4.80 16.04
N ALA A 122 4.72 3.77 16.71
CA ALA A 122 5.83 2.98 16.18
C ALA A 122 5.41 2.02 15.06
N VAL A 123 4.12 1.73 14.91
CA VAL A 123 3.58 0.88 13.84
C VAL A 123 3.14 1.72 12.65
N PHE A 124 2.41 2.81 12.91
CA PHE A 124 2.06 3.81 11.89
C PHE A 124 2.04 5.19 12.51
N GLY A 125 2.55 6.21 11.83
CA GLY A 125 2.64 7.58 12.34
C GLY A 125 1.28 8.27 12.48
N SER A 126 0.47 8.26 11.42
CA SER A 126 -0.84 8.92 11.42
C SER A 126 -1.82 8.33 10.39
N GLY A 127 -3.05 8.85 10.37
CA GLY A 127 -4.11 8.39 9.50
C GLY A 127 -5.02 7.33 10.13
N ASN A 128 -5.58 6.44 9.30
CA ASN A 128 -6.52 5.41 9.70
C ASN A 128 -6.18 4.05 9.07
N VAL A 129 -6.41 2.99 9.85
CA VAL A 129 -6.20 1.57 9.52
C VAL A 129 -7.50 0.76 9.60
N VAL A 130 -8.60 1.38 10.05
CA VAL A 130 -9.96 0.87 9.93
C VAL A 130 -10.86 1.95 9.35
N SER A 131 -11.74 1.55 8.45
CA SER A 131 -12.81 2.35 7.89
C SER A 131 -14.11 1.53 7.92
N GLU A 132 -15.09 2.02 8.67
CA GLU A 132 -16.32 1.31 9.07
C GLU A 132 -17.56 2.24 8.98
N SER A 133 -17.75 2.92 7.84
CA SER A 133 -18.91 3.78 7.64
C SER A 133 -20.19 2.97 7.43
N VAL A 134 -21.23 3.29 8.18
CA VAL A 134 -22.56 2.65 8.05
C VAL A 134 -23.48 3.38 7.07
N VAL A 135 -23.02 4.47 6.45
CA VAL A 135 -23.85 5.34 5.59
C VAL A 135 -23.25 5.61 4.23
N ASP A 136 -21.94 5.43 4.06
CA ASP A 136 -21.23 5.69 2.82
C ASP A 136 -21.16 4.44 1.95
N ASN A 137 -20.94 4.64 0.65
CA ASN A 137 -20.63 3.55 -0.29
C ASN A 137 -19.14 3.54 -0.70
N VAL A 138 -18.31 4.02 0.22
CA VAL A 138 -16.87 4.13 0.11
C VAL A 138 -16.26 3.87 1.47
N GLU A 139 -15.18 3.09 1.47
CA GLU A 139 -14.25 3.01 2.60
C GLU A 139 -12.87 3.43 2.14
N MET A 140 -12.12 4.11 2.99
CA MET A 140 -10.79 4.59 2.64
C MET A 140 -9.83 4.43 3.81
N LEU A 141 -8.68 3.83 3.55
CA LEU A 141 -7.53 3.87 4.44
C LEU A 141 -6.52 4.87 3.88
N HIS A 142 -6.07 5.77 4.74
CA HIS A 142 -4.90 6.61 4.49
C HIS A 142 -3.97 6.45 5.67
N VAL A 143 -2.83 5.77 5.48
CA VAL A 143 -1.86 5.48 6.54
C VAL A 143 -0.56 6.19 6.20
N ARG A 144 0.03 6.90 7.17
CA ARG A 144 1.34 7.53 7.01
C ARG A 144 2.36 6.94 7.96
N ASP A 145 3.60 6.86 7.49
CA ASP A 145 4.74 6.30 8.21
C ASP A 145 4.46 4.87 8.71
N LEU A 146 3.92 4.01 7.84
CA LEU A 146 3.69 2.60 8.18
C LEU A 146 5.05 1.88 8.24
N ALA A 147 5.34 1.25 9.38
CA ALA A 147 6.62 0.58 9.60
C ALA A 147 6.84 -0.61 8.62
N PRO A 148 8.09 -1.04 8.40
CA PRO A 148 8.38 -2.27 7.67
C PRO A 148 7.68 -3.48 8.29
N GLY A 149 7.25 -4.41 7.46
CA GLY A 149 6.56 -5.62 7.91
C GLY A 149 5.67 -6.26 6.86
N ASP A 150 5.04 -7.37 7.26
CA ASP A 150 4.02 -8.05 6.47
C ASP A 150 2.63 -7.59 6.89
N TYR A 151 1.78 -7.30 5.91
CA TYR A 151 0.45 -6.75 6.13
C TYR A 151 -0.60 -7.45 5.29
N ALA A 152 -1.82 -7.49 5.81
CA ALA A 152 -2.99 -7.97 5.09
C ALA A 152 -4.12 -6.95 5.17
N VAL A 153 -4.79 -6.73 4.05
CA VAL A 153 -5.98 -5.89 3.93
C VAL A 153 -7.18 -6.80 3.92
N ARG A 154 -8.17 -6.52 4.78
CA ARG A 154 -9.45 -7.22 4.79
C ARG A 154 -10.55 -6.31 4.27
N ILE A 155 -11.33 -6.85 3.34
CA ILE A 155 -12.67 -6.36 3.02
C ILE A 155 -13.66 -7.32 3.67
N ILE A 156 -14.68 -6.82 4.35
CA ILE A 156 -15.78 -7.65 4.84
C ILE A 156 -17.11 -6.95 4.61
N ARG A 157 -18.11 -7.69 4.13
CA ARG A 157 -19.49 -7.21 4.10
C ARG A 157 -20.22 -7.59 5.38
N VAL A 158 -20.81 -6.62 6.06
CA VAL A 158 -21.40 -6.79 7.41
C VAL A 158 -22.91 -6.57 7.48
N ASP A 159 -23.56 -6.16 6.38
CA ASP A 159 -25.01 -6.08 6.28
C ASP A 159 -25.69 -7.42 5.96
N ASP A 160 -27.01 -7.44 6.11
CA ASP A 160 -27.89 -8.58 5.78
C ASP A 160 -28.54 -8.47 4.38
N GLU A 161 -28.12 -7.55 3.51
CA GLU A 161 -28.72 -7.42 2.18
C GLU A 161 -28.32 -8.62 1.30
N VAL A 162 -29.30 -9.20 0.62
CA VAL A 162 -29.14 -10.49 -0.09
C VAL A 162 -28.50 -10.33 -1.48
N ILE A 163 -28.57 -9.14 -2.06
CA ILE A 163 -28.04 -8.88 -3.41
C ILE A 163 -26.55 -8.56 -3.29
N SER A 164 -25.71 -9.25 -4.07
CA SER A 164 -24.28 -8.95 -4.13
C SER A 164 -24.02 -7.52 -4.63
N ALA A 165 -23.09 -6.84 -3.99
CA ALA A 165 -22.69 -5.49 -4.36
C ALA A 165 -21.51 -5.56 -5.32
N ARG A 166 -21.57 -4.78 -6.42
CA ARG A 166 -20.42 -4.61 -7.31
C ARG A 166 -19.48 -3.60 -6.67
N ALA A 167 -18.31 -4.07 -6.26
CA ALA A 167 -17.30 -3.31 -5.56
C ALA A 167 -16.02 -3.22 -6.40
N ALA A 168 -15.28 -2.13 -6.24
CA ALA A 168 -13.95 -1.96 -6.78
C ALA A 168 -13.03 -1.48 -5.66
N ILE A 169 -11.85 -2.06 -5.58
CA ILE A 169 -10.81 -1.63 -4.65
C ILE A 169 -9.57 -1.18 -5.42
N ALA A 170 -8.96 -0.11 -4.94
CA ALA A 170 -7.72 0.45 -5.46
C ALA A 170 -6.69 0.51 -4.35
N PHE A 171 -5.47 0.08 -4.67
CA PHE A 171 -4.34 0.03 -3.74
C PHE A 171 -3.23 0.95 -4.24
N TRP A 172 -2.91 1.97 -3.46
CA TRP A 172 -1.64 2.67 -3.49
C TRP A 172 -0.74 2.08 -2.41
N ILE A 173 -0.02 1.03 -2.77
CA ILE A 173 1.11 0.51 -2.00
C ILE A 173 2.36 0.98 -2.72
N PRO A 174 3.33 1.64 -2.05
CA PRO A 174 4.65 1.84 -2.62
C PRO A 174 5.13 0.49 -3.13
N GLU A 175 5.60 0.45 -4.37
CA GLU A 175 6.35 -0.72 -4.83
C GLU A 175 7.39 -1.01 -3.76
N ALA A 176 7.49 -2.28 -3.35
CA ALA A 176 8.60 -2.69 -2.52
C ALA A 176 9.83 -2.18 -3.25
N GLY A 177 10.53 -1.21 -2.65
CA GLY A 177 11.75 -0.71 -3.24
C GLY A 177 12.55 -1.95 -3.58
N GLU A 178 12.85 -2.13 -4.88
CA GLU A 178 13.98 -2.99 -5.25
C GLU A 178 15.06 -2.58 -4.27
N GLU A 179 15.54 -3.51 -3.41
CA GLU A 179 16.52 -3.15 -2.39
C GLU A 179 17.53 -2.22 -3.03
N PRO A 180 17.83 -1.03 -2.44
CA PRO A 180 18.53 0.04 -3.12
C PRO A 180 19.68 -0.57 -3.89
N LEU A 181 19.54 -0.59 -5.23
CA LEU A 181 20.43 -1.38 -6.07
C LEU A 181 21.82 -0.86 -5.78
N ILE A 182 22.71 -1.72 -5.28
CA ILE A 182 24.03 -1.26 -4.88
C ILE A 182 24.73 -0.68 -6.11
N GLY A 183 24.91 0.64 -6.12
CA GLY A 183 25.45 1.38 -7.27
C GLY A 183 24.42 2.19 -8.07
N ASP A 184 23.13 2.21 -7.70
CA ASP A 184 22.15 3.19 -8.20
C ASP A 184 22.34 4.51 -7.44
N LEU A 185 23.19 5.36 -7.99
CA LEU A 185 23.64 6.60 -7.34
C LEU A 185 22.70 7.78 -7.67
N ASN A 186 21.81 7.63 -8.65
CA ASN A 186 20.85 8.66 -9.03
C ASN A 186 19.40 8.38 -8.56
N GLY A 187 19.14 7.16 -8.07
CA GLY A 187 17.84 6.71 -7.57
C GLY A 187 16.81 6.42 -8.65
N ASP A 188 17.23 6.11 -9.88
CA ASP A 188 16.34 5.84 -11.02
C ASP A 188 15.91 4.38 -11.14
N GLY A 189 16.37 3.51 -10.23
CA GLY A 189 16.06 2.09 -10.20
C GLY A 189 16.89 1.26 -11.17
N LEU A 190 17.96 1.82 -11.74
CA LEU A 190 18.92 1.11 -12.58
C LEU A 190 20.36 1.36 -12.08
N VAL A 191 21.28 0.47 -12.45
CA VAL A 191 22.73 0.67 -12.27
C VAL A 191 23.34 0.69 -13.66
N ASN A 192 23.62 1.88 -14.16
CA ASN A 192 24.03 2.09 -15.54
C ASN A 192 25.10 3.18 -15.70
N GLY A 193 25.25 3.66 -16.95
CA GLY A 193 26.24 4.69 -17.29
C GLY A 193 26.02 6.03 -16.57
N ALA A 194 24.80 6.35 -16.17
CA ALA A 194 24.49 7.55 -15.39
C ALA A 194 25.12 7.45 -14.00
N ASP A 195 24.93 6.32 -13.31
CA ASP A 195 25.50 6.06 -11.99
C ASP A 195 27.01 5.97 -12.05
N PHE A 196 27.54 5.31 -13.08
CA PHE A 196 28.99 5.27 -13.27
C PHE A 196 29.56 6.68 -13.48
N GLY A 197 28.84 7.56 -14.18
CA GLY A 197 29.19 8.98 -14.29
C GLY A 197 29.24 9.68 -12.93
N ILE A 198 28.27 9.42 -12.04
CA ILE A 198 28.25 9.98 -10.68
C ILE A 198 29.41 9.45 -9.86
N LEU A 199 29.70 8.15 -9.91
CA LEU A 199 30.83 7.54 -9.22
C LEU A 199 32.16 8.15 -9.68
N LEU A 200 32.33 8.38 -10.99
CA LEU A 200 33.54 9.02 -11.54
C LEU A 200 33.70 10.47 -11.11
N ILE A 201 32.60 11.21 -10.89
CA ILE A 201 32.65 12.56 -10.31
C ILE A 201 33.15 12.51 -8.87
N ALA A 202 32.77 11.48 -8.11
CA ALA A 202 33.18 11.28 -6.73
C ALA A 202 34.56 10.61 -6.58
N PHE A 203 35.22 10.20 -7.67
CA PHE A 203 36.45 9.40 -7.62
C PHE A 203 37.59 10.11 -6.87
N GLY A 204 38.19 9.41 -5.90
CA GLY A 204 39.23 9.92 -5.01
C GLY A 204 38.71 10.77 -3.84
N SER A 205 37.40 10.93 -3.70
CA SER A 205 36.77 11.58 -2.55
C SER A 205 36.46 10.58 -1.42
N ASN A 206 35.89 11.08 -0.33
CA ASN A 206 35.37 10.31 0.78
C ASN A 206 33.83 10.39 0.86
N ASP A 207 33.16 10.56 -0.29
CA ASP A 207 31.71 10.60 -0.36
C ASP A 207 31.11 9.25 0.06
N PRO A 208 30.39 9.17 1.19
CA PRO A 208 29.84 7.92 1.69
C PRO A 208 28.75 7.33 0.78
N ALA A 209 28.15 8.13 -0.11
CA ALA A 209 27.15 7.63 -1.07
C ALA A 209 27.80 6.85 -2.23
N ALA A 210 29.06 7.15 -2.58
CA ALA A 210 29.79 6.51 -3.67
C ALA A 210 30.89 5.52 -3.20
N ASP A 211 31.14 5.42 -1.89
CA ASP A 211 32.00 4.43 -1.23
C ASP A 211 31.22 3.11 -1.04
N LEU A 212 30.97 2.42 -2.15
CA LEU A 212 30.19 1.19 -2.25
C LEU A 212 30.89 -0.01 -1.61
N ASP A 213 32.22 -0.01 -1.50
CA ASP A 213 32.99 -1.09 -0.85
C ASP A 213 33.34 -0.81 0.62
N GLY A 214 33.04 0.41 1.10
CA GLY A 214 33.22 0.82 2.49
C GLY A 214 34.69 0.99 2.90
N SER A 215 35.58 1.23 1.94
CA SER A 215 37.01 1.45 2.18
C SER A 215 37.32 2.85 2.75
N GLY A 216 36.35 3.77 2.70
CA GLY A 216 36.47 5.15 3.14
C GLY A 216 36.97 6.12 2.05
N VAL A 217 37.21 5.63 0.83
CA VAL A 217 37.62 6.42 -0.34
C VAL A 217 37.01 5.82 -1.61
N VAL A 218 36.33 6.64 -2.40
CA VAL A 218 35.78 6.23 -3.71
C VAL A 218 36.91 5.93 -4.68
N GLY A 219 37.04 4.68 -5.11
CA GLY A 219 38.15 4.18 -5.90
C GLY A 219 37.80 3.00 -6.79
N GLY A 220 38.82 2.22 -7.16
CA GLY A 220 38.66 1.09 -8.08
C GLY A 220 37.83 -0.07 -7.51
N GLY A 221 37.74 -0.19 -6.17
CA GLY A 221 36.89 -1.17 -5.51
C GLY A 221 35.41 -0.88 -5.73
N ASP A 222 35.01 0.38 -5.58
CA ASP A 222 33.63 0.84 -5.83
C ASP A 222 33.22 0.70 -7.29
N ILE A 223 34.15 0.97 -8.23
CA ILE A 223 33.91 0.67 -9.66
C ILE A 223 33.61 -0.83 -9.84
N GLY A 224 34.35 -1.71 -9.15
CA GLY A 224 34.11 -3.15 -9.19
C GLY A 224 32.73 -3.52 -8.65
N VAL A 225 32.28 -2.90 -7.56
CA VAL A 225 30.96 -3.12 -6.98
C VAL A 225 29.86 -2.61 -7.91
N LEU A 226 29.98 -1.41 -8.47
CA LEU A 226 28.99 -0.85 -9.41
C LEU A 226 28.85 -1.72 -10.65
N LEU A 227 29.96 -2.13 -11.27
CA LEU A 227 29.92 -2.99 -12.47
C LEU A 227 29.40 -4.40 -12.19
N ALA A 228 29.59 -4.91 -10.97
CA ALA A 228 29.03 -6.20 -10.56
C ALA A 228 27.49 -6.17 -10.44
N ASN A 229 26.92 -4.98 -10.23
CA ASN A 229 25.48 -4.75 -10.09
C ASN A 229 24.86 -4.12 -11.34
N TRP A 230 25.56 -4.10 -12.49
CA TRP A 230 25.10 -3.45 -13.73
C TRP A 230 23.77 -4.02 -14.25
N THR A 231 22.78 -3.15 -14.50
CA THR A 231 21.44 -3.57 -14.96
C THR A 231 21.07 -3.14 -16.38
N GLY A 232 21.81 -2.21 -17.03
CA GLY A 232 21.54 -1.84 -18.42
C GLY A 232 22.21 -0.58 -18.91
#